data_AF-A0A453TA07-F1
#
_entry.id   AF-A0A453TA07-F1
#
_cell.length_a   1.000
_cell.length_b   1.000
_cell.length_c   1.000
_cell.angle_alpha   90.00
_cell.angle_beta   90.00
_cell.angle_gamma   90.00
#
_symmetry.space_group_name_H-M   'P 1'
#
loop_
_entity.id
_entity.type
_entity.pdbx_description
1 polymer ?
#
loop_
_entity_poly.entity_id
_entity_poly.type
_entity_poly.pdbx_seq_one_letter_code
_entity_poly.pdbx_strand_id
1 'polypeptide(L)'
;MYCDVYTKAAVLRTRSGIILRCTSQVSAFLALVLFFTVGNKQRYNRVDTAITYMLFMGCFFLEVCAIFMMVIVSPWTWAWLKAKKWVRLTRMSWALFSGNTIGWPEEKMLWSNNMGQYNFLIYVGCEEKPSTPSMSERVMTRIRKMTKAVGAGEDKLFWLSKSLDTKYEEVDADITDSFLKEIEVILQSPFGGGPSRLWQHLSVNNMAREFSRDFSAVIINLHISTIIHLSEVSSVDVEIVALVGVCRKLSNYMMYLLATHPVMLQVTATSAKSVLQGFRKKFMMMMMTGSINKPVVLQNLKELISKEDSRLCLPEPCKETLEEMRDMWVRIIIYAAGRSRPETHATQLARGREFLTFIWLLLAHKNLGSSTSFPIELISPPPNFGPYSDVRSYAFDFRQN
;
A
#
# COMPACT_ATOMS: atom_id res chain seq x y z
N MET A 1 -5.33 10.05 -17.32
CA MET A 1 -6.55 10.67 -16.75
C MET A 1 -6.31 11.26 -15.37
N TYR A 2 -5.95 10.48 -14.32
CA TYR A 2 -5.72 11.04 -12.97
C TYR A 2 -4.70 12.20 -12.95
N CYS A 3 -3.53 12.00 -13.55
CA CYS A 3 -2.50 13.05 -13.64
C CYS A 3 -2.98 14.31 -14.35
N ASP A 4 -3.97 14.22 -15.24
CA ASP A 4 -4.46 15.33 -16.03
C ASP A 4 -5.46 16.17 -15.25
N VAL A 5 -6.25 15.52 -14.39
CA VAL A 5 -7.29 16.16 -13.58
C VAL A 5 -6.72 16.71 -12.28
N TYR A 6 -5.84 15.95 -11.61
CA TYR A 6 -5.39 16.25 -10.25
C TYR A 6 -3.96 16.79 -10.17
N THR A 7 -3.24 16.89 -11.28
CA THR A 7 -1.90 17.52 -11.29
C THR A 7 -1.80 18.61 -12.32
N LYS A 8 -0.81 19.49 -12.17
CA LYS A 8 -0.51 20.55 -13.14
C LYS A 8 -0.01 19.99 -14.50
N ALA A 9 0.05 18.67 -14.70
CA ALA A 9 0.50 18.06 -15.95
C ALA A 9 -0.30 18.51 -17.18
N ALA A 10 -1.59 18.82 -17.04
CA ALA A 10 -2.39 19.37 -18.13
C ALA A 10 -1.94 20.80 -18.50
N VAL A 11 -1.72 21.67 -17.50
CA VAL A 11 -1.21 23.04 -17.69
C VAL A 11 0.18 23.03 -18.30
N LEU A 12 1.06 22.15 -17.82
CA LEU A 12 2.42 22.01 -18.33
C LEU A 12 2.45 21.59 -19.80
N ARG A 13 1.46 20.83 -20.27
CA ARG A 13 1.30 20.40 -21.67
C ARG A 13 0.77 21.50 -22.61
N THR A 14 0.29 22.62 -22.07
CA THR A 14 -0.16 23.74 -22.91
C THR A 14 1.01 24.42 -23.62
N ARG A 15 0.74 25.08 -24.75
CA ARG A 15 1.76 25.86 -25.48
C ARG A 15 2.42 26.91 -24.58
N SER A 16 1.63 27.59 -23.74
CA SER A 16 2.13 28.57 -22.76
C SER A 16 3.05 27.91 -21.73
N GLY A 17 2.66 26.76 -21.18
CA GLY A 17 3.48 26.00 -20.23
C GLY A 17 4.84 25.57 -20.80
N ILE A 18 4.86 25.13 -22.06
CA ILE A 18 6.10 24.77 -22.77
C ILE A 18 6.97 26.02 -22.98
N ILE A 19 6.39 27.14 -23.43
CA ILE A 19 7.13 28.39 -23.64
C ILE A 19 7.76 28.88 -22.33
N LEU A 20 6.99 28.89 -21.23
CA LEU A 20 7.48 29.31 -19.90
C LEU A 20 8.60 28.41 -19.37
N ARG A 21 8.56 27.11 -19.64
CA ARG A 21 9.67 26.20 -19.30
C ARG A 21 10.92 26.50 -20.12
N CYS A 22 10.77 26.71 -21.42
CA CYS A 22 11.89 27.08 -22.29
C CYS A 22 12.52 28.41 -21.87
N THR A 23 11.72 29.42 -21.53
CA THR A 23 12.24 30.72 -21.06
C THR A 23 12.94 30.59 -19.71
N SER A 24 12.41 29.77 -18.80
CA SER A 24 13.08 29.45 -17.53
C SER A 24 14.44 28.78 -17.76
N GLN A 25 14.53 27.82 -18.68
CA GLN A 25 15.81 27.17 -19.02
C GLN A 25 16.83 28.14 -19.61
N VAL A 26 16.40 28.98 -20.54
CA VAL A 26 17.27 30.02 -21.12
C VAL A 26 17.77 30.97 -20.04
N SER A 27 16.91 31.37 -19.10
CA SER A 27 17.29 32.24 -17.98
C SER A 27 18.29 31.58 -17.03
N ALA A 28 18.11 30.28 -16.71
CA ALA A 28 19.04 29.53 -15.88
C ALA A 28 20.40 29.37 -16.56
N PHE A 29 20.40 29.13 -17.88
CA PHE A 29 21.62 29.03 -18.68
C PHE A 29 22.37 30.36 -18.72
N LEU A 30 21.65 31.46 -18.95
CA LEU A 30 22.23 32.81 -18.88
C LEU A 30 22.83 33.09 -17.50
N ALA A 31 22.14 32.71 -16.41
CA ALA A 31 22.66 32.87 -15.05
C ALA A 31 23.95 32.06 -14.82
N LEU A 32 24.02 30.82 -15.32
CA LEU A 32 25.25 30.01 -15.25
C LEU A 32 26.40 30.65 -16.03
N VAL A 33 26.14 31.13 -17.25
CA VAL A 33 27.15 31.81 -18.08
C VAL A 33 27.64 33.07 -17.38
N LEU A 34 26.74 33.91 -16.88
CA LEU A 34 27.11 35.13 -16.13
C LEU A 34 27.92 34.81 -14.88
N PHE A 35 27.54 33.76 -14.13
CA PHE A 35 28.30 33.32 -12.97
C PHE A 35 29.70 32.82 -13.36
N PHE A 36 29.83 32.15 -14.51
CA PHE A 36 31.11 31.67 -15.02
C PHE A 36 32.02 32.79 -15.53
N THR A 37 31.46 33.78 -16.26
CA THR A 37 32.23 34.83 -16.95
C THR A 37 32.46 36.08 -16.11
N VAL A 38 31.48 36.50 -15.31
CA VAL A 38 31.52 37.74 -14.50
C VAL A 38 31.87 37.44 -13.04
N GLY A 39 31.64 36.21 -12.57
CA GLY A 39 31.92 35.80 -11.20
C GLY A 39 33.41 35.82 -10.89
N ASN A 40 33.85 36.75 -10.03
CA ASN A 40 35.22 36.78 -9.55
C ASN A 40 35.47 35.59 -8.61
N LYS A 41 36.03 34.50 -9.16
CA LYS A 41 36.26 33.22 -8.47
C LYS A 41 37.19 33.34 -7.25
N GLN A 42 37.94 34.43 -7.14
CA GLN A 42 38.81 34.71 -5.99
C GLN A 42 38.06 35.29 -4.78
N ARG A 43 36.84 35.82 -4.98
CA ARG A 43 36.04 36.46 -3.94
C ARG A 43 35.13 35.49 -3.18
N TYR A 44 34.84 34.33 -3.77
CA TYR A 44 33.93 33.34 -3.21
C TYR A 44 34.68 32.15 -2.64
N ASN A 45 34.15 31.55 -1.57
CA ASN A 45 34.71 30.32 -1.03
C ASN A 45 34.60 29.19 -2.09
N ARG A 46 35.60 28.31 -2.12
CA ARG A 46 35.67 27.18 -3.05
C ARG A 46 34.47 26.23 -2.87
N VAL A 47 33.97 26.12 -1.64
CA VAL A 47 32.79 25.32 -1.29
C VAL A 47 31.53 25.92 -1.91
N ASP A 48 31.30 27.23 -1.76
CA ASP A 48 30.12 27.89 -2.32
C ASP A 48 30.10 27.82 -3.85
N THR A 49 31.28 28.00 -4.46
CA THR A 49 31.47 27.85 -5.90
C THR A 49 31.10 26.43 -6.36
N ALA A 50 31.54 25.41 -5.63
CA ALA A 50 31.20 24.01 -5.93
C ALA A 50 29.70 23.72 -5.75
N ILE A 51 29.07 24.25 -4.70
CA ILE A 51 27.63 24.12 -4.46
C ILE A 51 26.83 24.75 -5.61
N THR A 52 27.20 25.95 -6.05
CA THR A 52 26.53 26.63 -7.17
C THR A 52 26.59 25.82 -8.46
N TYR A 53 27.77 25.29 -8.82
CA TYR A 53 27.89 24.42 -10.00
C TYR A 53 27.06 23.13 -9.85
N MET A 54 27.07 22.49 -8.67
CA MET A 54 26.27 21.29 -8.41
C MET A 54 24.77 21.56 -8.54
N LEU A 55 24.29 22.71 -8.04
CA LEU A 55 22.88 23.11 -8.14
C LEU A 55 22.48 23.40 -9.59
N PHE A 56 23.29 24.12 -10.36
CA PHE A 56 23.01 24.36 -11.78
C PHE A 56 22.98 23.06 -12.57
N MET A 57 23.99 22.19 -12.41
CA MET A 57 24.05 20.90 -13.09
C MET A 57 22.84 20.02 -12.73
N GLY A 58 22.46 19.95 -11.45
CA GLY A 58 21.27 19.23 -11.01
C GLY A 58 19.97 19.81 -11.58
N CYS A 59 19.84 21.14 -11.62
CA CYS A 59 18.68 21.83 -12.18
C CYS A 59 18.51 21.53 -13.68
N PHE A 60 19.56 21.71 -14.49
CA PHE A 60 19.51 21.39 -15.91
C PHE A 60 19.23 19.91 -16.17
N PHE A 61 19.86 19.02 -15.41
CA PHE A 61 19.65 17.59 -15.55
C PHE A 61 18.18 17.21 -15.29
N LEU A 62 17.59 17.68 -14.19
CA LEU A 62 16.20 17.39 -13.85
C LEU A 62 15.22 17.97 -14.87
N GLU A 63 15.50 19.14 -15.43
CA GLU A 63 14.66 19.80 -16.42
C GLU A 63 14.74 19.16 -17.79
N VAL A 64 15.94 18.77 -18.25
CA VAL A 64 16.12 17.96 -19.46
C VAL A 64 15.39 16.62 -19.30
N CYS A 65 15.52 15.95 -18.15
CA CYS A 65 14.78 14.74 -17.83
C CYS A 65 13.25 14.97 -17.86
N ALA A 66 12.76 16.09 -17.29
CA ALA A 66 11.34 16.40 -17.27
C ALA A 66 10.77 16.68 -18.66
N ILE A 67 11.49 17.42 -19.51
CA ILE A 67 11.12 17.67 -20.91
C ILE A 67 11.15 16.36 -21.69
N PHE A 68 12.21 15.57 -21.54
CA PHE A 68 12.35 14.26 -22.19
C PHE A 68 11.18 13.34 -21.84
N MET A 69 10.90 13.15 -20.54
CA MET A 69 9.78 12.31 -20.07
C MET A 69 8.43 12.82 -20.58
N MET A 70 8.23 14.14 -20.61
CA MET A 70 6.97 14.74 -21.02
C MET A 70 6.74 14.71 -22.54
N VAL A 71 7.78 14.93 -23.35
CA VAL A 71 7.67 15.02 -24.81
C VAL A 71 7.76 13.63 -25.45
N ILE A 72 8.62 12.75 -24.95
CA ILE A 72 8.92 11.48 -25.63
C ILE A 72 8.14 10.31 -25.02
N VAL A 73 8.00 10.29 -23.69
CA VAL A 73 7.47 9.15 -22.93
C VAL A 73 6.00 9.34 -22.54
N SER A 74 5.39 10.48 -22.87
CA SER A 74 3.98 10.73 -22.57
C SER A 74 3.05 10.13 -23.64
N PRO A 75 2.04 9.33 -23.24
CA PRO A 75 1.01 8.82 -24.16
C PRO A 75 0.31 9.94 -24.95
N TRP A 76 0.18 11.11 -24.31
CA TRP A 76 -0.46 12.28 -24.90
C TRP A 76 0.33 12.91 -26.03
N THR A 77 1.67 12.86 -25.99
CA THR A 77 2.48 13.43 -27.06
C THR A 77 2.41 12.55 -28.30
N TRP A 78 2.38 11.23 -28.13
CA TRP A 78 2.06 10.31 -29.22
C TRP A 78 0.68 10.58 -29.81
N ALA A 79 -0.36 10.71 -28.97
CA ALA A 79 -1.73 10.98 -29.41
C ALA A 79 -1.83 12.32 -30.19
N TRP A 80 -1.15 13.36 -29.71
CA TRP A 80 -1.06 14.65 -30.37
C TRP A 80 -0.32 14.58 -31.72
N LEU A 81 0.83 13.88 -31.76
CA LEU A 81 1.59 13.66 -32.99
C LEU A 81 0.79 12.85 -34.03
N LYS A 82 0.01 11.86 -33.56
CA LYS A 82 -0.88 11.04 -34.38
C LYS A 82 -2.02 11.86 -34.96
N ALA A 83 -2.66 12.70 -34.14
CA ALA A 83 -3.69 13.64 -34.59
C ALA A 83 -3.17 14.63 -35.65
N LYS A 84 -1.91 15.08 -35.52
CA LYS A 84 -1.27 16.00 -36.47
C LYS A 84 -0.66 15.31 -37.70
N LYS A 85 -0.80 13.99 -37.83
CA LYS A 85 -0.27 13.15 -38.93
C LYS A 85 1.25 13.21 -39.12
N TRP A 86 2.01 13.42 -38.05
CA TRP A 86 3.48 13.48 -38.10
C TRP A 86 4.09 12.07 -38.01
N VAL A 87 4.14 11.36 -39.14
CA VAL A 87 4.45 9.91 -39.22
C VAL A 87 5.84 9.52 -38.66
N ARG A 88 6.88 10.34 -38.88
CA ARG A 88 8.23 10.03 -38.34
C ARG A 88 8.29 10.19 -36.82
N LEU A 89 7.76 11.30 -36.31
CA LEU A 89 7.79 11.61 -34.87
C LEU A 89 6.85 10.72 -34.07
N THR A 90 5.70 10.33 -34.63
CA THR A 90 4.83 9.32 -34.03
C THR A 90 5.53 7.97 -33.89
N ARG A 91 6.28 7.52 -34.91
CA ARG A 91 7.03 6.26 -34.85
C ARG A 91 8.15 6.31 -33.82
N MET A 92 8.89 7.42 -33.73
CA MET A 92 9.93 7.61 -32.72
C MET A 92 9.35 7.68 -31.31
N SER A 93 8.28 8.47 -31.11
CA SER A 93 7.58 8.57 -29.84
C SER A 93 6.99 7.22 -29.44
N TRP A 94 6.40 6.48 -30.37
CA TRP A 94 5.88 5.14 -30.12
C TRP A 94 6.98 4.18 -29.70
N ALA A 95 8.08 4.08 -30.45
CA ALA A 95 9.19 3.16 -30.11
C ALA A 95 9.83 3.44 -28.74
N LEU A 96 9.89 4.72 -28.33
CA LEU A 96 10.42 5.13 -27.03
C LEU A 96 9.39 4.95 -25.91
N PHE A 97 8.11 5.18 -26.21
CA PHE A 97 6.98 4.96 -25.31
C PHE A 97 6.66 3.48 -25.10
N SER A 98 6.85 2.61 -26.10
CA SER A 98 6.58 1.18 -26.01
C SER A 98 7.82 0.38 -25.57
N GLY A 99 8.97 1.03 -25.41
CA GLY A 99 10.22 0.39 -25.03
C GLY A 99 10.21 -0.10 -23.58
N ASN A 100 10.73 -1.30 -23.35
CA ASN A 100 10.71 -1.98 -22.05
C ASN A 100 11.53 -1.26 -20.95
N THR A 101 12.43 -0.34 -21.33
CA THR A 101 13.36 0.36 -20.43
C THR A 101 12.86 1.69 -19.88
N ILE A 102 12.06 2.44 -20.66
CA ILE A 102 11.65 3.82 -20.33
C ILE A 102 10.13 4.00 -20.42
N GLY A 103 9.47 3.19 -21.24
CA GLY A 103 8.09 3.37 -21.67
C GLY A 103 7.02 2.59 -20.89
N TRP A 104 5.79 2.71 -21.36
CA TRP A 104 4.61 1.94 -20.96
C TRP A 104 4.19 1.05 -22.14
N PRO A 105 4.68 -0.21 -22.20
CA PRO A 105 4.24 -1.17 -23.21
C PRO A 105 2.72 -1.35 -23.13
N GLU A 106 2.05 -1.41 -24.28
CA GLU A 106 0.60 -1.65 -24.38
C GLU A 106 0.21 -3.01 -23.78
N GLU A 107 1.15 -3.96 -23.79
CA GLU A 107 1.01 -5.30 -23.19
C GLU A 107 1.45 -5.39 -21.72
N LYS A 108 2.01 -4.30 -21.15
CA LYS A 108 2.40 -4.31 -19.75
C LYS A 108 1.13 -4.26 -18.91
N MET A 109 0.79 -5.39 -18.30
CA MET A 109 -0.25 -5.44 -17.28
C MET A 109 0.00 -4.29 -16.30
N LEU A 110 -1.01 -3.43 -16.12
CA LEU A 110 -0.95 -2.26 -15.23
C LEU A 110 -0.72 -2.66 -13.77
N TRP A 111 -0.79 -3.96 -13.48
CA TRP A 111 -0.45 -4.59 -12.24
C TRP A 111 0.46 -5.78 -12.47
N SER A 112 1.45 -5.89 -11.60
CA SER A 112 2.48 -6.91 -11.67
C SER A 112 2.04 -8.26 -11.10
N ASN A 113 0.73 -8.51 -10.96
CA ASN A 113 0.15 -9.63 -10.21
C ASN A 113 0.69 -9.80 -8.79
N ASN A 114 1.20 -8.72 -8.17
CA ASN A 114 1.82 -8.78 -6.86
C ASN A 114 1.08 -7.92 -5.83
N MET A 115 1.14 -8.32 -4.57
CA MET A 115 0.63 -7.62 -3.40
C MET A 115 1.78 -7.31 -2.44
N GLY A 116 1.73 -6.15 -1.78
CA GLY A 116 2.72 -5.78 -0.77
C GLY A 116 2.67 -6.71 0.44
N GLN A 117 3.84 -7.01 1.00
CA GLN A 117 3.99 -7.88 2.16
C GLN A 117 4.72 -7.13 3.26
N TYR A 118 4.08 -7.02 4.41
CA TYR A 118 4.66 -6.37 5.57
C TYR A 118 4.07 -6.97 6.84
N ASN A 119 4.91 -7.58 7.67
CA ASN A 119 4.46 -8.18 8.92
C ASN A 119 4.77 -7.28 10.13
N PHE A 120 4.07 -7.49 11.24
CA PHE A 120 4.29 -6.73 12.47
C PHE A 120 5.66 -6.99 13.09
N LEU A 121 6.23 -8.19 12.90
CA LEU A 121 7.57 -8.54 13.40
C LEU A 121 8.68 -7.69 12.76
N ILE A 122 8.57 -7.40 11.46
CA ILE A 122 9.41 -6.46 10.71
C ILE A 122 9.23 -5.06 11.29
N TYR A 123 7.97 -4.66 11.55
CA TYR A 123 7.68 -3.34 12.12
C TYR A 123 8.33 -3.11 13.49
N VAL A 124 8.35 -4.12 14.36
CA VAL A 124 9.03 -4.04 15.67
C VAL A 124 10.52 -4.36 15.61
N GLY A 125 11.01 -4.92 14.50
CA GLY A 125 12.43 -5.24 14.27
C GLY A 125 12.87 -6.59 14.85
N CYS A 126 11.94 -7.55 14.99
CA CYS A 126 12.17 -8.88 15.55
C CYS A 126 12.18 -10.01 14.51
N GLU A 127 12.13 -9.70 13.21
CA GLU A 127 12.31 -10.73 12.17
C GLU A 127 13.77 -11.20 12.10
N GLU A 128 13.98 -12.51 11.96
CA GLU A 128 15.31 -13.08 11.73
C GLU A 128 15.89 -12.48 10.45
N LYS A 129 17.02 -11.78 10.60
CA LYS A 129 17.70 -11.17 9.46
C LYS A 129 18.26 -12.28 8.57
N PRO A 130 18.12 -12.18 7.23
CA PRO A 130 18.79 -13.11 6.34
C PRO A 130 20.30 -13.06 6.57
N SER A 131 20.96 -14.21 6.45
CA SER A 131 22.41 -14.37 6.68
C SER A 131 23.25 -13.47 5.77
N THR A 132 22.70 -13.03 4.64
CA THR A 132 23.32 -12.11 3.69
C THR A 132 22.50 -10.83 3.53
N PRO A 133 23.05 -9.64 3.79
CA PRO A 133 22.34 -8.39 3.61
C PRO A 133 22.17 -8.06 2.12
N SER A 134 20.92 -7.87 1.72
CA SER A 134 20.48 -7.41 0.41
C SER A 134 21.04 -6.02 0.05
N MET A 135 20.98 -5.67 -1.23
CA MET A 135 21.46 -4.36 -1.72
C MET A 135 20.73 -3.18 -1.05
N SER A 136 19.43 -3.29 -0.81
CA SER A 136 18.63 -2.28 -0.11
C SER A 136 19.07 -2.10 1.34
N GLU A 137 19.38 -3.19 2.06
CA GLU A 137 19.88 -3.15 3.44
C GLU A 137 21.27 -2.50 3.55
N ARG A 138 22.14 -2.76 2.57
CA ARG A 138 23.46 -2.10 2.48
C ARG A 138 23.31 -0.59 2.26
N VAL A 139 22.41 -0.19 1.37
CA VAL A 139 22.07 1.21 1.12
C VAL A 139 21.49 1.86 2.37
N MET A 140 20.56 1.19 3.06
CA MET A 140 19.97 1.67 4.31
C MET A 140 20.99 1.88 5.41
N THR A 141 21.98 0.99 5.51
CA THR A 141 23.05 1.13 6.51
C THR A 141 23.87 2.40 6.25
N ARG A 142 24.14 2.73 4.99
CA ARG A 142 24.81 3.98 4.61
C ARG A 142 23.91 5.20 4.85
N ILE A 143 22.64 5.15 4.47
CA ILE A 143 21.66 6.22 4.72
C ILE A 143 21.58 6.52 6.21
N ARG A 144 21.43 5.48 7.05
CA ARG A 144 21.32 5.61 8.52
C ARG A 144 22.57 6.23 9.14
N LYS A 145 23.77 5.87 8.67
CA LYS A 145 25.03 6.50 9.10
C LYS A 145 25.08 7.98 8.73
N MET A 146 24.71 8.32 7.49
CA MET A 146 24.69 9.69 6.98
C MET A 146 23.69 10.56 7.75
N THR A 147 22.48 10.07 7.99
CA THR A 147 21.45 10.80 8.76
C THR A 147 21.79 10.98 10.23
N LYS A 148 22.47 10.00 10.86
CA LYS A 148 22.97 10.16 12.24
C LYS A 148 24.02 11.27 12.31
N ALA A 149 24.87 11.38 11.29
CA ALA A 149 25.84 12.48 11.18
C ALA A 149 25.17 13.85 10.93
N VAL A 150 23.98 13.86 10.32
CA VAL A 150 23.25 15.08 9.94
C VAL A 150 22.14 15.46 10.95
N GLY A 151 21.94 14.67 12.01
CA GLY A 151 20.91 14.95 13.04
C GLY A 151 19.47 14.83 12.54
N ALA A 152 19.21 14.07 11.48
CA ALA A 152 17.86 13.88 10.96
C ALA A 152 17.03 12.96 11.88
N GLY A 153 15.80 13.37 12.21
CA GLY A 153 14.92 12.64 13.13
C GLY A 153 14.60 11.21 12.70
N GLU A 154 14.51 10.30 13.68
CA GLU A 154 14.29 8.86 13.48
C GLU A 154 13.02 8.53 12.67
N ASP A 155 12.00 9.38 12.74
CA ASP A 155 10.74 9.21 12.01
C ASP A 155 10.93 9.10 10.49
N LYS A 156 11.81 9.91 9.88
CA LYS A 156 12.05 9.86 8.43
C LYS A 156 12.80 8.59 8.04
N LEU A 157 13.74 8.15 8.88
CA LEU A 157 14.49 6.93 8.68
C LEU A 157 13.63 5.67 8.79
N PHE A 158 12.64 5.71 9.68
CA PHE A 158 11.70 4.63 9.87
C PHE A 158 10.79 4.43 8.63
N TRP A 159 10.33 5.52 8.02
CA TRP A 159 9.57 5.44 6.76
C TRP A 159 10.42 4.93 5.59
N LEU A 160 11.69 5.33 5.53
CA LEU A 160 12.64 4.87 4.52
C LEU A 160 13.04 3.40 4.69
N SER A 161 13.24 2.91 5.92
CA SER A 161 13.46 1.48 6.16
C SER A 161 12.26 0.68 5.70
N LYS A 162 11.07 1.11 6.12
CA LYS A 162 9.81 0.46 5.81
C LYS A 162 9.55 0.30 4.32
N SER A 163 9.82 1.33 3.50
CA SER A 163 9.62 1.20 2.04
C SER A 163 10.62 0.26 1.38
N LEU A 164 11.80 0.08 1.98
CA LEU A 164 12.86 -0.79 1.48
C LEU A 164 12.77 -2.23 2.01
N ASP A 165 12.14 -2.41 3.17
CA ASP A 165 11.86 -3.71 3.80
C ASP A 165 10.53 -4.31 3.29
N THR A 166 9.72 -3.53 2.57
CA THR A 166 8.49 -4.03 1.94
C THR A 166 8.82 -5.03 0.85
N LYS A 167 8.36 -6.27 1.03
CA LYS A 167 8.44 -7.32 0.01
C LYS A 167 7.17 -7.29 -0.85
N TYR A 168 7.23 -7.91 -2.02
CA TYR A 168 6.08 -8.12 -2.90
C TYR A 168 6.00 -9.60 -3.22
N GLU A 169 4.82 -10.17 -3.08
CA GLU A 169 4.54 -11.57 -3.42
C GLU A 169 3.44 -11.64 -4.45
N GLU A 170 3.51 -12.68 -5.29
CA GLU A 170 2.50 -12.94 -6.32
C GLU A 170 1.16 -13.33 -5.69
N VAL A 171 0.10 -12.75 -6.26
CA VAL A 171 -1.29 -13.12 -5.99
C VAL A 171 -1.59 -14.37 -6.81
N ASP A 172 -1.68 -15.48 -6.11
CA ASP A 172 -1.94 -16.79 -6.69
C ASP A 172 -3.44 -16.99 -7.02
N ALA A 173 -3.72 -18.12 -7.67
CA ALA A 173 -5.07 -18.53 -8.03
C ALA A 173 -5.94 -18.73 -6.78
N ASP A 174 -5.39 -19.26 -5.68
CA ASP A 174 -6.13 -19.52 -4.44
C ASP A 174 -6.65 -18.23 -3.80
N ILE A 175 -5.81 -17.18 -3.75
CA ILE A 175 -6.24 -15.85 -3.31
C ILE A 175 -7.34 -15.32 -4.23
N THR A 176 -7.12 -15.38 -5.54
CA THR A 176 -8.06 -14.82 -6.53
C THR A 176 -9.42 -15.52 -6.46
N ASP A 177 -9.44 -16.85 -6.38
CA ASP A 177 -10.65 -17.67 -6.24
C ASP A 177 -11.41 -17.32 -4.96
N SER A 178 -10.70 -17.13 -3.85
CA SER A 178 -11.30 -16.74 -2.57
C SER A 178 -12.07 -15.42 -2.67
N PHE A 179 -11.53 -14.42 -3.39
CA PHE A 179 -12.22 -13.15 -3.63
C PHE A 179 -13.41 -13.30 -4.58
N LEU A 180 -13.25 -14.04 -5.68
CA LEU A 180 -14.32 -14.26 -6.66
C LEU A 180 -15.52 -14.97 -6.02
N LYS A 181 -15.26 -16.02 -5.25
CA LYS A 181 -16.27 -16.78 -4.51
C LYS A 181 -17.05 -15.89 -3.54
N GLU A 182 -16.37 -15.05 -2.76
CA GLU A 182 -17.04 -14.17 -1.80
C GLU A 182 -17.86 -13.08 -2.53
N ILE A 183 -17.35 -12.51 -3.62
CA ILE A 183 -18.09 -11.53 -4.43
C ILE A 183 -19.32 -12.17 -5.07
N GLU A 184 -19.22 -13.40 -5.54
CA GLU A 184 -20.37 -14.15 -6.08
C GLU A 184 -21.44 -14.37 -5.01
N VAL A 185 -21.06 -14.75 -3.80
CA VAL A 185 -21.99 -14.88 -2.65
C VAL A 185 -22.71 -13.56 -2.37
N ILE A 186 -21.98 -12.44 -2.39
CA ILE A 186 -22.58 -11.10 -2.19
C ILE A 186 -23.59 -10.79 -3.30
N LEU A 187 -23.26 -11.09 -4.56
CA LEU A 187 -24.14 -10.84 -5.70
C LEU A 187 -25.39 -11.73 -5.73
N GLN A 188 -25.29 -12.96 -5.25
CA GLN A 188 -26.42 -13.89 -5.13
C GLN A 188 -27.36 -13.53 -3.96
N SER A 189 -26.90 -12.74 -2.98
CA SER A 189 -27.67 -12.29 -1.81
C SER A 189 -27.76 -10.74 -1.69
N PRO A 190 -28.35 -10.04 -2.67
CA PRO A 190 -28.32 -8.58 -2.75
C PRO A 190 -29.18 -7.84 -1.70
N PHE A 191 -29.95 -8.54 -0.86
CA PHE A 191 -30.79 -7.97 0.21
C PHE A 191 -30.38 -8.44 1.62
N GLY A 192 -29.19 -9.03 1.75
CA GLY A 192 -28.85 -9.85 2.91
C GLY A 192 -29.64 -11.18 2.93
N GLY A 193 -29.24 -12.12 3.79
CA GLY A 193 -29.87 -13.43 3.88
C GLY A 193 -29.15 -14.58 3.16
N GLY A 194 -27.93 -14.34 2.64
CA GLY A 194 -26.99 -15.40 2.31
C GLY A 194 -26.72 -16.29 3.54
N PRO A 195 -26.21 -17.52 3.36
CA PRO A 195 -26.01 -18.45 4.46
C PRO A 195 -25.26 -17.75 5.59
N SER A 196 -25.90 -17.65 6.77
CA SER A 196 -25.27 -17.08 7.96
C SER A 196 -24.05 -17.90 8.27
N ARG A 197 -22.89 -17.29 8.04
CA ARG A 197 -21.62 -17.94 8.29
C ARG A 197 -21.38 -17.85 9.78
N LEU A 198 -21.64 -18.96 10.45
CA LEU A 198 -21.37 -19.09 11.86
C LEU A 198 -19.86 -19.20 12.01
N TRP A 199 -19.25 -18.17 12.59
CA TRP A 199 -17.82 -18.14 12.95
C TRP A 199 -17.62 -18.98 14.22
N GLN A 200 -17.66 -20.30 14.07
CA GLN A 200 -17.64 -21.23 15.20
C GLN A 200 -16.23 -21.30 15.80
N HIS A 201 -15.21 -21.17 14.96
CA HIS A 201 -13.82 -21.35 15.37
C HIS A 201 -13.14 -20.01 15.66
N LEU A 202 -13.46 -18.95 14.91
CA LEU A 202 -13.01 -17.60 15.16
C LEU A 202 -14.01 -16.80 16.00
N SER A 203 -13.53 -16.16 17.06
CA SER A 203 -14.33 -15.27 17.91
C SER A 203 -14.66 -13.91 17.25
N VAL A 204 -14.94 -13.88 15.94
CA VAL A 204 -15.26 -12.67 15.15
C VAL A 204 -16.50 -11.95 15.70
N ASN A 205 -17.46 -12.70 16.25
CA ASN A 205 -18.67 -12.14 16.86
C ASN A 205 -18.38 -11.20 18.04
N ASN A 206 -17.34 -11.52 18.82
CA ASN A 206 -16.92 -10.69 19.95
C ASN A 206 -16.25 -9.37 19.48
N MET A 207 -15.83 -9.31 18.21
CA MET A 207 -15.09 -8.20 17.63
C MET A 207 -15.99 -7.11 17.02
N ALA A 208 -17.30 -7.32 16.93
CA ALA A 208 -18.25 -6.37 16.35
C ALA A 208 -18.13 -4.95 16.94
N ARG A 209 -17.94 -4.86 18.26
CA ARG A 209 -17.77 -3.57 18.95
C ARG A 209 -16.42 -2.91 18.65
N GLU A 210 -15.37 -3.71 18.45
CA GLU A 210 -14.01 -3.22 18.24
C GLU A 210 -13.78 -2.74 16.81
N PHE A 211 -14.38 -3.42 15.81
CA PHE A 211 -14.42 -2.94 14.43
C PHE A 211 -15.03 -1.54 14.31
N SER A 212 -15.99 -1.19 15.20
CA SER A 212 -16.60 0.14 15.25
C SER A 212 -15.74 1.19 15.98
N ARG A 213 -14.75 0.79 16.77
CA ARG A 213 -13.95 1.68 17.62
C ARG A 213 -12.67 2.15 16.96
N ASP A 214 -11.80 1.21 16.60
CA ASP A 214 -10.49 1.50 16.03
C ASP A 214 -10.09 0.42 15.02
N PHE A 215 -10.40 0.69 13.75
CA PHE A 215 -10.09 -0.21 12.66
C PHE A 215 -8.59 -0.52 12.54
N SER A 216 -7.71 0.42 12.93
CA SER A 216 -6.26 0.20 12.91
C SER A 216 -5.85 -0.83 13.95
N ALA A 217 -6.37 -0.69 15.17
CA ALA A 217 -6.08 -1.61 16.27
C ALA A 217 -6.59 -3.01 15.95
N VAL A 218 -7.79 -3.12 15.36
CA VAL A 218 -8.36 -4.40 14.94
C VAL A 218 -7.50 -5.11 13.90
N ILE A 219 -7.03 -4.40 12.88
CA ILE A 219 -6.12 -4.98 11.88
C ILE A 219 -4.85 -5.53 12.54
N ILE A 220 -4.25 -4.77 13.47
CA ILE A 220 -3.03 -5.19 14.15
C ILE A 220 -3.31 -6.43 15.02
N ASN A 221 -4.39 -6.42 15.81
CA ASN A 221 -4.76 -7.55 16.66
C ASN A 221 -5.04 -8.83 15.86
N LEU A 222 -5.82 -8.72 14.78
CA LEU A 222 -6.10 -9.83 13.87
C LEU A 222 -4.82 -10.34 13.20
N HIS A 223 -3.93 -9.44 12.82
CA HIS A 223 -2.66 -9.79 12.21
C HIS A 223 -1.72 -10.52 13.17
N ILE A 224 -1.61 -10.04 14.42
CA ILE A 224 -0.83 -10.73 15.46
C ILE A 224 -1.45 -12.09 15.78
N SER A 225 -2.78 -12.18 15.88
CA SER A 225 -3.49 -13.44 16.09
C SER A 225 -3.21 -14.44 14.97
N THR A 226 -3.23 -13.97 13.71
CA THR A 226 -2.84 -14.76 12.53
C THR A 226 -1.40 -15.25 12.65
N ILE A 227 -0.44 -14.40 13.03
CA ILE A 227 0.97 -14.80 13.21
C ILE A 227 1.10 -15.92 14.24
N ILE A 228 0.45 -15.77 15.41
CA ILE A 228 0.50 -16.77 16.49
C ILE A 228 -0.09 -18.08 16.00
N HIS A 229 -1.29 -18.04 15.44
CA HIS A 229 -2.00 -19.22 14.98
C HIS A 229 -1.22 -19.99 13.89
N LEU A 230 -0.72 -19.29 12.87
CA LEU A 230 0.09 -19.91 11.81
C LEU A 230 1.44 -20.46 12.31
N SER A 231 1.90 -20.04 13.50
CA SER A 231 3.11 -20.60 14.13
C SER A 231 2.85 -21.91 14.89
N GLU A 232 1.59 -22.16 15.26
CA GLU A 232 1.15 -23.34 16.01
C GLU A 232 0.64 -24.46 15.10
N VAL A 233 0.18 -24.10 13.89
CA VAL A 233 -0.19 -25.07 12.86
C VAL A 233 1.06 -25.81 12.38
N SER A 234 1.17 -27.08 12.76
CA SER A 234 2.14 -28.02 12.22
C SER A 234 1.39 -29.09 11.43
N SER A 235 1.43 -29.02 10.11
CA SER A 235 0.80 -30.02 9.24
C SER A 235 1.63 -30.25 7.97
N VAL A 236 1.60 -31.48 7.47
CA VAL A 236 2.20 -31.90 6.20
C VAL A 236 1.14 -31.94 5.08
N ASP A 237 -0.14 -31.77 5.44
CA ASP A 237 -1.23 -31.74 4.48
C ASP A 237 -1.09 -30.56 3.51
N VAL A 238 -1.09 -30.86 2.21
CA VAL A 238 -0.87 -29.89 1.13
C VAL A 238 -1.92 -28.78 1.15
N GLU A 239 -3.18 -29.10 1.46
CA GLU A 239 -4.28 -28.15 1.50
C GLU A 239 -4.16 -27.21 2.71
N ILE A 240 -3.79 -27.76 3.87
CA ILE A 240 -3.52 -26.95 5.07
C ILE A 240 -2.32 -26.02 4.83
N VAL A 241 -1.26 -26.51 4.20
CA VAL A 241 -0.08 -25.70 3.85
C VAL A 241 -0.43 -24.57 2.88
N ALA A 242 -1.28 -24.84 1.88
CA ALA A 242 -1.77 -23.81 0.96
C ALA A 242 -2.61 -22.75 1.70
N LEU A 243 -3.56 -23.17 2.54
CA LEU A 243 -4.39 -22.27 3.36
C LEU A 243 -3.53 -21.40 4.29
N VAL A 244 -2.53 -21.98 4.95
CA VAL A 244 -1.54 -21.25 5.77
C VAL A 244 -0.84 -20.17 4.93
N GLY A 245 -0.48 -20.48 3.68
CA GLY A 245 0.09 -19.53 2.73
C GLY A 245 -0.85 -18.36 2.42
N VAL A 246 -2.11 -18.65 2.08
CA VAL A 246 -3.14 -17.65 1.77
C VAL A 246 -3.40 -16.74 2.97
N CYS A 247 -3.65 -17.30 4.17
CA CYS A 247 -3.87 -16.53 5.39
C CYS A 247 -2.69 -15.60 5.70
N ARG A 248 -1.46 -16.09 5.54
CA ARG A 248 -0.24 -15.28 5.73
C ARG A 248 -0.19 -14.10 4.77
N LYS A 249 -0.37 -14.35 3.47
CA LYS A 249 -0.31 -13.31 2.43
C LYS A 249 -1.36 -12.23 2.65
N LEU A 250 -2.62 -12.61 2.90
CA LEU A 250 -3.73 -11.68 3.13
C LEU A 250 -3.50 -10.84 4.39
N SER A 251 -3.09 -11.47 5.49
CA SER A 251 -2.82 -10.81 6.76
C SER A 251 -1.66 -9.80 6.67
N ASN A 252 -0.54 -10.22 6.06
CA ASN A 252 0.60 -9.34 5.78
C ASN A 252 0.23 -8.18 4.86
N TYR A 253 -0.70 -8.39 3.91
CA TYR A 253 -1.13 -7.31 3.02
C TYR A 253 -1.99 -6.27 3.73
N MET A 254 -2.88 -6.68 4.63
CA MET A 254 -3.64 -5.73 5.44
C MET A 254 -2.74 -4.92 6.37
N MET A 255 -1.73 -5.56 6.96
CA MET A 255 -0.72 -4.88 7.74
C MET A 255 0.14 -3.94 6.87
N TYR A 256 0.50 -4.36 5.65
CA TYR A 256 1.15 -3.51 4.65
C TYR A 256 0.32 -2.27 4.30
N LEU A 257 -0.97 -2.43 4.00
CA LEU A 257 -1.86 -1.32 3.69
C LEU A 257 -1.99 -0.36 4.87
N LEU A 258 -2.18 -0.87 6.09
CA LEU A 258 -2.26 -0.02 7.28
C LEU A 258 -0.98 0.79 7.47
N ALA A 259 0.16 0.17 7.22
CA ALA A 259 1.43 0.80 7.40
C ALA A 259 1.71 1.81 6.26
N THR A 260 1.52 1.45 5.00
CA THR A 260 2.00 2.23 3.85
C THR A 260 0.93 3.08 3.17
N HIS A 261 -0.32 2.63 3.20
CA HIS A 261 -1.45 3.23 2.51
C HIS A 261 -2.72 3.33 3.38
N PRO A 262 -2.65 3.84 4.64
CA PRO A 262 -3.78 3.83 5.58
C PRO A 262 -5.02 4.57 5.06
N VAL A 263 -4.84 5.55 4.16
CA VAL A 263 -5.93 6.29 3.53
C VAL A 263 -6.81 5.39 2.64
N MET A 264 -6.24 4.31 2.07
CA MET A 264 -7.01 3.26 1.37
C MET A 264 -7.77 2.33 2.33
N LEU A 265 -7.59 2.50 3.64
CA LEU A 265 -8.37 1.79 4.66
C LEU A 265 -9.39 2.71 5.33
N GLN A 266 -9.60 3.92 4.79
CA GLN A 266 -10.37 5.00 5.43
C GLN A 266 -9.83 5.43 6.80
N VAL A 267 -8.54 5.18 7.05
CA VAL A 267 -7.84 5.60 8.25
C VAL A 267 -6.92 6.78 7.94
N THR A 268 -6.86 7.78 8.82
CA THR A 268 -5.91 8.88 8.64
C THR A 268 -4.48 8.40 8.89
N ALA A 269 -3.52 8.89 8.11
CA ALA A 269 -2.13 8.48 8.25
C ALA A 269 -1.54 8.78 9.65
N THR A 270 -2.02 9.82 10.31
CA THR A 270 -1.64 10.18 11.68
C THR A 270 -2.18 9.19 12.71
N SER A 271 -3.47 8.82 12.60
CA SER A 271 -4.10 7.82 13.48
C SER A 271 -3.44 6.44 13.33
N ALA A 272 -3.28 5.95 12.09
CA ALA A 272 -2.61 4.68 11.84
C ALA A 272 -1.19 4.66 12.42
N LYS A 273 -0.42 5.75 12.23
CA LYS A 273 0.93 5.90 12.79
C LYS A 273 0.90 5.87 14.32
N SER A 274 0.00 6.61 14.97
CA SER A 274 -0.07 6.64 16.44
C SER A 274 -0.43 5.29 17.04
N VAL A 275 -1.39 4.57 16.43
CA VAL A 275 -1.80 3.24 16.89
C VAL A 275 -0.66 2.24 16.73
N LEU A 276 -0.04 2.17 15.55
CA LEU A 276 1.13 1.32 15.30
C LEU A 276 2.29 1.60 16.27
N GLN A 277 2.57 2.88 16.55
CA GLN A 277 3.58 3.26 17.54
C GLN A 277 3.18 2.86 18.97
N GLY A 278 1.90 2.94 19.32
CA GLY A 278 1.37 2.46 20.59
C GLY A 278 1.62 0.97 20.81
N PHE A 279 1.22 0.14 19.84
CA PHE A 279 1.48 -1.30 19.85
C PHE A 279 2.98 -1.63 19.95
N ARG A 280 3.82 -0.96 19.15
CA ARG A 280 5.27 -1.15 19.22
C ARG A 280 5.83 -0.78 20.59
N LYS A 281 5.41 0.33 21.20
CA LYS A 281 5.90 0.71 22.54
C LYS A 281 5.53 -0.33 23.59
N LYS A 282 4.28 -0.80 23.59
CA LYS A 282 3.81 -1.88 24.49
C LYS A 282 4.63 -3.15 24.30
N PHE A 283 4.80 -3.60 23.06
CA PHE A 283 5.56 -4.79 22.72
C PHE A 283 7.04 -4.68 23.12
N MET A 284 7.70 -3.55 22.80
CA MET A 284 9.10 -3.32 23.16
C MET A 284 9.30 -3.26 24.67
N MET A 285 8.34 -2.73 25.43
CA MET A 285 8.38 -2.74 26.91
C MET A 285 8.38 -4.18 27.46
N MET A 286 7.66 -5.10 26.82
CA MET A 286 7.67 -6.53 27.18
C MET A 286 8.98 -7.23 26.78
N MET A 287 9.61 -6.80 25.68
CA MET A 287 10.87 -7.37 25.19
C MET A 287 12.12 -6.94 25.97
N MET A 288 12.07 -5.88 26.78
CA MET A 288 13.21 -5.38 27.57
C MET A 288 13.77 -6.40 28.59
N THR A 289 13.11 -7.55 28.77
CA THR A 289 13.48 -8.61 29.73
C THR A 289 13.98 -9.90 29.06
N GLY A 290 14.10 -9.97 27.72
CA GLY A 290 14.37 -11.24 27.03
C GLY A 290 15.23 -11.19 25.76
N SER A 291 15.69 -12.37 25.31
CA SER A 291 16.40 -12.58 24.05
C SER A 291 15.46 -12.52 22.84
N ILE A 292 15.95 -12.09 21.66
CA ILE A 292 15.21 -12.11 20.39
C ILE A 292 15.24 -13.53 19.80
N ASN A 293 14.58 -14.46 20.49
CA ASN A 293 14.38 -15.83 20.02
C ASN A 293 12.90 -16.02 19.69
N LYS A 294 12.62 -16.75 18.60
CA LYS A 294 11.24 -17.05 18.13
C LYS A 294 10.24 -17.44 19.24
N PRO A 295 10.53 -18.36 20.18
CA PRO A 295 9.57 -18.72 21.23
C PRO A 295 9.26 -17.58 22.20
N VAL A 296 10.25 -16.75 22.55
CA VAL A 296 10.07 -15.59 23.44
C VAL A 296 9.22 -14.53 22.76
N VAL A 297 9.49 -14.26 21.47
CA VAL A 297 8.71 -13.33 20.66
C VAL A 297 7.25 -13.76 20.57
N LEU A 298 6.98 -15.05 20.30
CA LEU A 298 5.62 -15.58 20.23
C LEU A 298 4.91 -15.48 21.58
N GLN A 299 5.59 -15.78 22.69
CA GLN A 299 5.01 -15.63 24.02
C GLN A 299 4.61 -14.19 24.33
N ASN A 300 5.48 -13.23 23.98
CA ASN A 300 5.19 -11.81 24.18
C ASN A 300 4.05 -11.32 23.27
N LEU A 301 3.91 -11.85 22.06
CA LEU A 301 2.76 -11.56 21.20
C LEU A 301 1.45 -12.08 21.81
N LYS A 302 1.45 -13.29 22.37
CA LYS A 302 0.30 -13.84 23.10
C LYS A 302 -0.08 -12.94 24.27
N GLU A 303 0.90 -12.55 25.08
CA GLU A 303 0.68 -11.64 26.20
C GLU A 303 0.16 -10.27 25.77
N LEU A 304 0.64 -9.75 24.63
CA LEU A 304 0.17 -8.48 24.08
C LEU A 304 -1.32 -8.56 23.72
N ILE A 305 -1.76 -9.60 23.01
CA ILE A 305 -3.18 -9.80 22.68
C ILE A 305 -4.02 -9.95 23.95
N SER A 306 -3.60 -10.81 24.88
CA SER A 306 -4.37 -11.07 26.10
C SER A 306 -4.57 -9.82 26.97
N LYS A 307 -3.61 -8.88 26.96
CA LYS A 307 -3.73 -7.59 27.67
C LYS A 307 -4.55 -6.56 26.92
N GLU A 308 -4.57 -6.63 25.60
CA GLU A 308 -5.27 -5.67 24.75
C GLU A 308 -6.76 -5.98 24.64
N ASP A 309 -7.10 -7.27 24.56
CA ASP A 309 -8.48 -7.73 24.53
C ASP A 309 -8.61 -9.13 25.13
N SER A 310 -9.16 -9.21 26.36
CA SER A 310 -9.40 -10.48 27.06
C SER A 310 -10.47 -11.36 26.39
N ARG A 311 -11.14 -10.87 25.34
CA ARG A 311 -12.20 -11.59 24.58
C ARG A 311 -11.70 -12.18 23.27
N LEU A 312 -10.49 -11.85 22.84
CA LEU A 312 -9.82 -12.45 21.70
C LEU A 312 -9.22 -13.79 22.14
N CYS A 313 -10.05 -14.83 22.21
CA CYS A 313 -9.54 -16.19 22.39
C CYS A 313 -8.72 -16.58 21.16
N LEU A 314 -7.50 -17.08 21.38
CA LEU A 314 -6.71 -17.68 20.31
C LEU A 314 -7.45 -18.93 19.82
N PRO A 315 -7.80 -18.99 18.53
CA PRO A 315 -8.61 -20.10 18.02
C PRO A 315 -7.75 -21.37 17.90
N GLU A 316 -8.39 -22.54 18.03
CA GLU A 316 -7.71 -23.83 17.93
C GLU A 316 -7.10 -24.03 16.53
N PRO A 317 -5.85 -24.50 16.42
CA PRO A 317 -5.15 -24.71 15.15
C PRO A 317 -5.71 -25.91 14.38
N CYS A 318 -6.85 -25.72 13.73
CA CYS A 318 -7.48 -26.67 12.83
C CYS A 318 -7.73 -26.07 11.43
N LYS A 319 -8.09 -26.93 10.47
CA LYS A 319 -8.32 -26.54 9.08
C LYS A 319 -9.48 -25.53 8.97
N GLU A 320 -10.55 -25.77 9.72
CA GLU A 320 -11.75 -24.94 9.75
C GLU A 320 -11.43 -23.52 10.22
N THR A 321 -10.57 -23.37 11.23
CA THR A 321 -10.08 -22.06 11.67
C THR A 321 -9.32 -21.32 10.57
N LEU A 322 -8.50 -22.02 9.78
CA LEU A 322 -7.76 -21.41 8.67
C LEU A 322 -8.69 -20.94 7.55
N GLU A 323 -9.72 -21.73 7.23
CA GLU A 323 -10.74 -21.34 6.24
C GLU A 323 -11.51 -20.10 6.70
N GLU A 324 -11.98 -20.08 7.94
CA GLU A 324 -12.63 -18.91 8.53
C GLU A 324 -11.67 -17.70 8.57
N MET A 325 -10.38 -17.90 8.83
CA MET A 325 -9.38 -16.81 8.87
C MET A 325 -9.15 -16.21 7.48
N ARG A 326 -9.03 -17.05 6.45
CA ARG A 326 -8.96 -16.62 5.04
C ARG A 326 -10.18 -15.77 4.71
N ASP A 327 -11.37 -16.28 5.00
CA ASP A 327 -12.63 -15.67 4.61
C ASP A 327 -12.87 -14.34 5.35
N MET A 328 -12.48 -14.26 6.62
CA MET A 328 -12.45 -13.03 7.40
C MET A 328 -11.55 -11.98 6.73
N TRP A 329 -10.31 -12.32 6.36
CA TRP A 329 -9.40 -11.37 5.71
C TRP A 329 -9.91 -10.92 4.34
N VAL A 330 -10.44 -11.84 3.53
CA VAL A 330 -11.06 -11.53 2.22
C VAL A 330 -12.18 -10.52 2.40
N ARG A 331 -13.08 -10.72 3.37
CA ARG A 331 -14.20 -9.81 3.66
C ARG A 331 -13.74 -8.44 4.13
N ILE A 332 -12.73 -8.37 4.99
CA ILE A 332 -12.14 -7.09 5.42
C ILE A 332 -11.54 -6.33 4.23
N ILE A 333 -10.84 -7.04 3.33
CA ILE A 333 -10.25 -6.43 2.12
C ILE A 333 -11.34 -5.96 1.14
N ILE A 334 -12.38 -6.76 0.91
CA ILE A 334 -13.54 -6.36 0.08
C ILE A 334 -14.20 -5.12 0.65
N TYR A 335 -14.43 -5.08 1.98
CA TYR A 335 -14.93 -3.90 2.66
C TYR A 335 -14.01 -2.69 2.45
N ALA A 336 -12.71 -2.83 2.69
CA ALA A 336 -11.74 -1.75 2.54
C ALA A 336 -11.71 -1.21 1.10
N ALA A 337 -11.76 -2.10 0.10
CA ALA A 337 -11.86 -1.72 -1.31
C ALA A 337 -13.16 -0.99 -1.63
N GLY A 338 -14.31 -1.55 -1.21
CA GLY A 338 -15.63 -0.97 -1.48
C GLY A 338 -15.86 0.37 -0.78
N ARG A 339 -15.27 0.57 0.40
CA ARG A 339 -15.38 1.82 1.14
C ARG A 339 -14.34 2.85 0.74
N SER A 340 -13.24 2.46 0.11
CA SER A 340 -12.17 3.36 -0.32
C SER A 340 -12.64 4.47 -1.26
N ARG A 341 -11.98 5.62 -1.16
CA ARG A 341 -12.25 6.76 -2.04
C ARG A 341 -11.71 6.51 -3.45
N PRO A 342 -12.50 6.70 -4.52
CA PRO A 342 -12.04 6.52 -5.90
C PRO A 342 -10.78 7.30 -6.25
N GLU A 343 -10.58 8.48 -5.68
CA GLU A 343 -9.41 9.34 -5.92
C GLU A 343 -8.12 8.68 -5.43
N THR A 344 -8.19 7.95 -4.31
CA THR A 344 -7.04 7.22 -3.76
C THR A 344 -6.63 6.10 -4.69
N HIS A 345 -7.60 5.36 -5.23
CA HIS A 345 -7.36 4.32 -6.25
C HIS A 345 -6.84 4.89 -7.56
N ALA A 346 -7.40 6.00 -8.03
CA ALA A 346 -6.93 6.69 -9.23
C ALA A 346 -5.48 7.17 -9.10
N THR A 347 -5.08 7.61 -7.90
CA THR A 347 -3.68 7.94 -7.58
C THR A 347 -2.77 6.71 -7.69
N GLN A 348 -3.22 5.56 -7.19
CA GLN A 348 -2.44 4.32 -7.22
C GLN A 348 -2.38 3.68 -8.61
N LEU A 349 -3.43 3.80 -9.42
CA LEU A 349 -3.41 3.38 -10.83
C LEU A 349 -2.33 4.12 -11.63
N ALA A 350 -2.09 5.39 -11.34
CA ALA A 350 -0.98 6.13 -11.95
C ALA A 350 0.41 5.60 -11.55
N ARG A 351 0.49 4.82 -10.46
CA ARG A 351 1.73 4.22 -9.93
C ARG A 351 1.85 2.70 -10.21
N GLY A 352 0.74 2.05 -10.57
CA GLY A 352 0.67 0.71 -11.16
C GLY A 352 0.86 -0.48 -10.21
N ARG A 353 0.49 -0.38 -8.92
CA ARG A 353 1.02 -1.34 -7.91
C ARG A 353 0.09 -1.88 -6.83
N GLU A 354 -1.18 -1.48 -6.75
CA GLU A 354 -1.99 -1.86 -5.59
C GLU A 354 -3.09 -2.86 -5.90
N PHE A 355 -2.95 -4.07 -5.36
CA PHE A 355 -3.94 -5.16 -5.45
C PHE A 355 -5.36 -4.73 -5.02
N LEU A 356 -5.48 -3.96 -3.94
CA LEU A 356 -6.75 -3.40 -3.46
C LEU A 356 -7.48 -2.56 -4.53
N THR A 357 -6.73 -1.95 -5.46
CA THR A 357 -7.32 -1.19 -6.57
C THR A 357 -7.97 -2.08 -7.62
N PHE A 358 -7.46 -3.30 -7.81
CA PHE A 358 -8.08 -4.29 -8.70
C PHE A 358 -9.38 -4.81 -8.11
N ILE A 359 -9.39 -5.08 -6.80
CA ILE A 359 -10.60 -5.45 -6.08
C ILE A 359 -11.63 -4.32 -6.18
N TRP A 360 -11.23 -3.06 -5.95
CA TRP A 360 -12.13 -1.91 -6.11
C TRP A 360 -12.70 -1.79 -7.54
N LEU A 361 -11.87 -1.96 -8.57
CA LEU A 361 -12.33 -1.95 -9.97
C LEU A 361 -13.33 -3.08 -10.25
N LEU A 362 -13.07 -4.28 -9.74
CA LEU A 362 -13.97 -5.42 -9.86
C LEU A 362 -15.31 -5.16 -9.16
N LEU A 363 -15.28 -4.64 -7.94
CA LEU A 363 -16.48 -4.25 -7.20
C LEU A 363 -17.27 -3.19 -7.97
N ALA A 364 -16.61 -2.14 -8.47
CA ALA A 364 -17.23 -1.09 -9.26
C ALA A 364 -17.87 -1.65 -10.55
N HIS A 365 -17.20 -2.57 -11.24
CA HIS A 365 -17.75 -3.25 -12.42
C HIS A 365 -19.01 -4.08 -12.10
N LYS A 366 -19.11 -4.61 -10.88
CA LYS A 366 -20.27 -5.34 -10.37
C LYS A 366 -21.30 -4.46 -9.64
N ASN A 367 -21.16 -3.12 -9.70
CA ASN A 367 -22.01 -2.14 -9.01
C ASN A 367 -22.02 -2.30 -7.47
N LEU A 368 -20.90 -2.73 -6.88
CA LEU A 368 -20.69 -2.86 -5.45
C LEU A 368 -19.76 -1.75 -4.91
N GLY A 369 -20.02 -1.29 -3.68
CA GLY A 369 -19.20 -0.31 -2.96
C GLY A 369 -19.88 1.05 -2.77
N SER A 370 -19.22 1.91 -2.00
CA SER A 370 -19.74 3.20 -1.50
C SER A 370 -20.07 4.24 -2.56
N SER A 371 -19.50 4.11 -3.76
CA SER A 371 -19.76 5.00 -4.90
C SER A 371 -20.81 4.43 -5.87
N THR A 372 -21.51 3.36 -5.48
CA THR A 372 -22.44 2.60 -6.33
C THR A 372 -23.75 2.31 -5.60
N SER A 373 -24.71 1.70 -6.31
CA SER A 373 -26.06 1.40 -5.80
C SER A 373 -26.13 0.40 -4.64
N PHE A 374 -25.03 -0.31 -4.33
CA PHE A 374 -24.98 -1.34 -3.29
C PHE A 374 -23.76 -1.13 -2.37
N PRO A 375 -23.88 -0.32 -1.30
CA PRO A 375 -22.78 -0.12 -0.36
C PRO A 375 -22.50 -1.39 0.45
N ILE A 376 -21.21 -1.66 0.70
CA ILE A 376 -20.75 -2.72 1.60
C ILE A 376 -20.33 -2.07 2.91
N GLU A 377 -21.01 -2.42 3.99
CA GLU A 377 -20.65 -1.99 5.36
C GLU A 377 -19.88 -3.08 6.10
N LEU A 378 -19.07 -2.68 7.08
CA LEU A 378 -18.25 -3.64 7.83
C LEU A 378 -19.13 -4.53 8.71
N ILE A 379 -20.17 -3.97 9.32
CA ILE A 379 -20.98 -4.64 10.33
C ILE A 379 -22.45 -4.29 10.15
N SER A 380 -23.34 -5.26 10.35
CA SER A 380 -24.78 -5.03 10.44
C SER A 380 -25.18 -4.17 11.65
N PRO A 381 -26.12 -3.21 11.53
CA PRO A 381 -26.61 -2.46 12.67
C PRO A 381 -27.27 -3.38 13.71
N PRO A 382 -27.29 -3.00 14.99
CA PRO A 382 -27.96 -3.78 16.03
C PRO A 382 -29.46 -3.94 15.71
N PRO A 383 -30.09 -5.05 16.12
CA PRO A 383 -31.47 -5.39 15.76
C PRO A 383 -32.54 -4.37 16.20
N ASN A 384 -32.18 -3.39 17.04
CA ASN A 384 -33.10 -2.40 17.60
C ASN A 384 -33.21 -1.08 16.80
N PHE A 385 -32.46 -0.90 15.71
CA PHE A 385 -32.61 0.27 14.85
C PHE A 385 -33.67 0.00 13.75
N GLY A 386 -34.60 0.94 13.59
CA GLY A 386 -35.85 0.86 12.80
C GLY A 386 -35.72 0.57 11.29
N PRO A 387 -36.76 0.83 10.48
CA PRO A 387 -36.94 0.20 9.17
C PRO A 387 -35.72 0.40 8.26
N TYR A 388 -35.19 -0.73 7.81
CA TYR A 388 -34.02 -0.92 6.96
C TYR A 388 -34.01 0.05 5.77
N SER A 389 -33.17 1.08 5.83
CA SER A 389 -32.92 1.96 4.70
C SER A 389 -31.48 1.83 4.21
N ASP A 390 -31.37 1.41 2.94
CA ASP A 390 -30.28 1.56 1.98
C ASP A 390 -28.97 0.75 2.05
N VAL A 391 -28.68 -0.04 3.09
CA VAL A 391 -27.48 -0.90 3.10
C VAL A 391 -27.82 -2.33 2.72
N ARG A 392 -27.24 -2.82 1.61
CA ARG A 392 -27.60 -4.09 0.95
C ARG A 392 -26.67 -5.26 1.28
N SER A 393 -25.47 -5.02 1.81
CA SER A 393 -24.51 -6.09 2.15
C SER A 393 -23.55 -5.71 3.29
N TYR A 394 -23.28 -6.66 4.18
CA TYR A 394 -22.35 -6.51 5.31
C TYR A 394 -21.19 -7.49 5.19
N ALA A 395 -19.96 -7.05 5.46
CA ALA A 395 -18.80 -7.94 5.55
C ALA A 395 -18.98 -8.92 6.72
N PHE A 396 -19.51 -8.44 7.85
CA PHE A 396 -19.90 -9.24 9.00
C PHE A 396 -21.36 -8.95 9.37
N ASP A 397 -22.25 -9.91 9.17
CA ASP A 397 -23.66 -9.83 9.57
C ASP A 397 -23.85 -10.55 10.90
N PHE A 398 -24.11 -9.80 11.97
CA PHE A 398 -24.30 -10.34 13.32
C PHE A 398 -25.78 -10.40 13.72
N ARG A 399 -26.72 -10.15 12.80
CA ARG A 399 -28.16 -10.15 13.11
C ARG A 399 -28.74 -11.52 13.45
N GLN A 400 -28.00 -12.60 13.22
CA GLN A 400 -28.45 -13.98 13.40
C GLN A 400 -27.78 -14.73 14.57
N ASN A 401 -27.00 -14.05 15.42
CA ASN A 401 -26.37 -14.66 16.61
C ASN A 401 -27.01 -14.20 17.91
#